data_AF-A0A392NS34-F1
#
_entry.id   AF-A0A392NS34-F1
#
_cell.length_a   1.000
_cell.length_b   1.000
_cell.length_c   1.000
_cell.angle_alpha   90.00
_cell.angle_beta   90.00
_cell.angle_gamma   90.00
#
_symmetry.space_group_name_H-M   'P 1'
#
loop_
_entity.id
_entity.type
_entity.pdbx_description
1 polymer ?
#
loop_
_entity_poly.entity_id
_entity_poly.type
_entity_poly.pdbx_seq_one_letter_code
_entity_poly.pdbx_strand_id
1 'polypeptide(L)' 'MARYGSRLVVPVDLKKKPWEQELPLHNRWHPEIPPVAEATTGELFRVEMIDFSGGAIT' A
#
# COMPACT_ATOMS: atom_id res chain seq x y z
N MET A 1 16.89 13.20 16.83
CA MET A 1 16.74 11.95 16.08
C MET A 1 15.25 11.73 15.88
N ALA A 2 14.75 11.88 14.65
CA ALA A 2 13.33 11.68 14.35
C ALA A 2 12.94 10.26 14.78
N ARG A 3 11.86 10.13 15.55
CA ARG A 3 11.33 8.81 15.94
C ARG A 3 10.95 8.10 14.63
N TYR A 4 11.68 7.06 14.25
CA TYR A 4 11.41 6.22 13.08
C TYR A 4 10.17 5.31 13.32
N GLY A 5 9.05 5.88 13.75
CA GLY A 5 7.75 5.25 13.58
C GLY A 5 7.29 5.61 12.17
N SER A 6 7.64 4.80 11.18
CA SER A 6 7.32 5.08 9.77
C SER A 6 5.80 5.15 9.61
N ARG A 7 5.31 6.31 9.16
CA ARG A 7 3.91 6.50 8.77
C ARG A 7 3.53 5.39 7.79
N LEU A 8 2.53 4.58 8.13
CA LEU A 8 1.99 3.55 7.24
C LEU A 8 1.04 4.23 6.25
N VAL A 9 1.33 4.13 4.95
CA VAL A 9 0.56 4.81 3.90
C VAL A 9 -0.34 3.88 3.10
N VAL A 10 -0.01 2.59 3.07
CA VAL A 10 -0.86 1.55 2.51
C VAL A 10 -0.92 0.41 3.52
N PRO A 11 -1.97 0.35 4.36
CA PRO A 11 -2.21 -0.81 5.22
C PRO A 11 -2.76 -1.97 4.40
N VAL A 12 -2.43 -3.21 4.80
CA VAL A 12 -2.93 -4.43 4.16
C VAL A 12 -3.56 -5.36 5.18
N ASP A 13 -4.77 -5.83 4.87
CA ASP A 13 -5.43 -6.93 5.57
C ASP A 13 -5.36 -8.21 4.71
N LEU A 14 -4.52 -9.17 5.10
CA LEU A 14 -4.35 -10.44 4.39
C LEU A 14 -5.59 -11.35 4.40
N LYS A 15 -6.63 -11.01 5.19
CA LYS A 15 -7.92 -11.73 5.17
C LYS A 15 -8.88 -11.19 4.11
N LYS A 16 -8.55 -10.08 3.45
CA LYS A 16 -9.35 -9.44 2.40
C LYS A 16 -8.69 -9.58 1.05
N LYS A 17 -9.50 -9.63 -0.02
CA LYS A 17 -8.96 -9.61 -1.39
C LYS A 17 -8.34 -8.24 -1.70
N PRO A 18 -7.42 -8.14 -2.68
CA PRO A 18 -6.75 -6.87 -3.01
C PRO A 18 -7.70 -5.70 -3.31
N TRP A 19 -8.86 -5.97 -3.92
CA TRP A 19 -9.88 -4.96 -4.25
C TRP A 19 -10.87 -4.66 -3.12
N GLU A 20 -10.78 -5.39 -2.00
CA GLU A 20 -11.63 -5.21 -0.80
C GLU A 20 -10.87 -4.47 0.33
N GLN A 21 -9.62 -4.09 0.09
CA GLN A 21 -8.82 -3.28 1.01
C GLN A 21 -9.47 -1.90 1.21
N GLU A 22 -9.17 -1.25 2.33
CA GLU A 22 -9.61 0.14 2.59
C GLU A 22 -9.13 1.08 1.48
N LEU A 23 -7.90 0.86 1.00
CA LEU A 23 -7.36 1.44 -0.22
C LEU A 23 -7.29 0.33 -1.29
N PRO A 24 -8.23 0.28 -2.24
CA PRO A 24 -8.25 -0.77 -3.26
C PRO A 24 -6.94 -0.81 -4.04
N LEU A 25 -6.31 -1.99 -4.07
CA LEU A 25 -5.07 -2.21 -4.79
C LEU A 25 -5.34 -2.40 -6.29
N HIS A 26 -4.47 -1.87 -7.13
CA HIS A 26 -4.55 -1.98 -8.58
C HIS A 26 -3.38 -2.81 -9.13
N ASN A 27 -3.64 -3.58 -10.18
CA ASN A 27 -2.65 -4.39 -10.90
C ASN A 27 -2.40 -3.89 -12.33
N ARG A 28 -2.79 -2.66 -12.62
CA ARG A 28 -2.59 -1.94 -13.89
C ARG A 28 -2.21 -0.51 -13.60
N TRP A 29 -1.45 0.09 -14.51
CA TRP A 29 -1.13 1.51 -14.49
C TRP A 29 -2.08 2.27 -15.40
N HIS A 30 -2.73 3.29 -14.86
CA HIS A 30 -3.60 4.20 -15.61
C HIS A 30 -3.52 5.60 -14.99
N PRO A 31 -3.42 6.68 -15.79
CA PRO A 31 -3.23 8.04 -15.27
C PRO A 31 -4.40 8.54 -14.40
N GLU A 32 -5.58 7.94 -14.53
CA GLU A 32 -6.76 8.30 -13.73
C GLU A 32 -6.84 7.59 -12.37
N ILE A 33 -5.92 6.67 -12.07
CA ILE A 33 -5.85 6.05 -10.75
C ILE A 33 -5.35 7.10 -9.76
N PRO A 34 -6.13 7.46 -8.71
CA PRO A 34 -5.75 8.52 -7.80
C PRO A 34 -4.59 8.09 -6.88
N PRO A 35 -3.73 9.03 -6.46
CA PRO A 35 -2.74 8.77 -5.43
C PRO A 35 -3.41 8.47 -4.09
N VAL A 36 -2.80 7.61 -3.28
CA VAL A 36 -3.32 7.22 -1.96
C VAL A 36 -2.74 8.05 -0.81
N ALA A 37 -1.61 8.73 -1.04
CA ALA A 37 -0.94 9.56 -0.04
C ALA A 37 0.01 10.56 -0.72
N GLU A 38 0.27 11.67 -0.03
CA GLU A 38 1.38 12.58 -0.33
C GLU A 38 2.55 12.26 0.60
N ALA A 39 3.77 12.59 0.15
CA ALA A 39 4.98 12.46 0.95
C ALA A 39 5.89 13.67 0.71
N THR A 40 6.60 14.08 1.75
CA THR A 40 7.61 15.15 1.66
C THR A 40 8.97 14.60 1.23
N THR A 41 9.78 15.41 0.57
CA THR A 41 11.13 15.00 0.15
C THR A 41 11.96 14.59 1.37
N GLY A 42 12.48 13.36 1.35
CA GLY A 42 13.26 12.80 2.46
C GLY A 42 12.43 12.14 3.57
N GLU A 43 11.10 12.07 3.44
CA GLU A 43 10.24 11.37 4.39
C GLU A 43 10.42 9.86 4.33
N LEU A 44 10.56 9.23 5.50
CA LEU A 44 10.53 7.79 5.65
C LEU A 44 9.12 7.31 6.00
N PHE A 45 8.54 6.48 5.15
CA PHE A 45 7.21 5.89 5.31
C PHE A 45 7.21 4.39 5.01
N ARG A 46 6.13 3.70 5.38
CA ARG A 46 5.96 2.26 5.17
C ARG A 46 4.79 1.99 4.23
N VAL A 47 5.00 1.06 3.31
CA VAL A 47 3.98 0.51 2.40
C VAL A 47 3.91 -0.99 2.69
N GLU A 48 2.74 -1.49 3.06
CA GLU A 48 2.50 -2.93 3.14
C GLU A 48 2.06 -3.44 1.77
N MET A 49 2.39 -4.69 1.48
CA MET A 49 2.20 -5.29 0.16
C MET A 49 1.60 -6.69 0.31
N ILE A 50 0.83 -7.10 -0.69
CA ILE A 50 0.40 -8.49 -0.87
C ILE A 50 1.37 -9.13 -1.87
N ASP A 51 1.60 -10.44 -1.75
CA ASP A 51 2.36 -11.18 -2.75
C ASP A 51 1.69 -11.09 -4.13
N PHE A 52 2.46 -11.34 -5.19
CA PHE A 52 2.01 -11.13 -6.56
C PHE A 52 0.77 -11.97 -6.94
N SER A 53 0.56 -13.12 -6.28
CA SER A 53 -0.56 -14.02 -6.55
C SER A 53 -1.82 -13.64 -5.77
N GLY A 54 -1.72 -12.68 -4.84
CA GLY A 54 -2.83 -12.32 -3.96
C GLY A 54 -3.14 -13.41 -2.92
N GLY A 55 -2.14 -14.18 -2.50
CA GLY A 55 -2.31 -15.29 -1.56
C GLY A 55 -2.80 -16.60 -2.19
N ALA A 56 -2.72 -16.75 -3.52
CA ALA A 56 -3.16 -17.96 -4.21
C ALA A 56 -2.14 -19.11 -4.18
N ILE A 57 -0.87 -18.83 -3.87
CA ILE A 57 0.21 -19.81 -3.80
C ILE A 57 0.67 -19.94 -2.34
N THR A 58 0.70 -21.17 -1.82
CA THR A 58 1.03 -21.51 -0.43
C THR A 58 2.14 -22.54 -0.34
#